data_AF-A0A5E4KKM3-F1
#
_entry.id   AF-A0A5E4KKM3-F1
#
_cell.length_a   1.000
_cell.length_b   1.000
_cell.length_c   1.000
_cell.angle_alpha   90.00
_cell.angle_beta   90.00
_cell.angle_gamma   90.00
#
_symmetry.space_group_name_H-M   'P 1'
#
loop_
_entity.id
_entity.type
_entity.pdbx_description
1 polymer ?
#
loop_
_entity_poly.entity_id
_entity_poly.type
_entity_poly.pdbx_seq_one_letter_code
_entity_poly.pdbx_strand_id
1 'polypeptide(L)' 'METETIAELKKIRADLDMLTNLYSKLVDRLIPEEEPEAEDLKAIRSKDRIASESELLKALEA' A
#
# COMPACT_ATOMS: atom_id res chain seq x y z
N MET A 1 -1.81 -3.63 -42.43
CA MET A 1 -2.87 -3.06 -41.58
C MET A 1 -2.78 -3.61 -40.15
N GLU A 2 -2.97 -4.92 -39.89
CA GLU A 2 -2.85 -5.47 -38.52
C GLU A 2 -1.49 -5.18 -37.84
N THR A 3 -0.40 -5.25 -38.59
CA THR A 3 0.96 -4.98 -38.09
C THR A 3 1.17 -3.53 -37.63
N GLU A 4 0.49 -2.60 -38.28
CA GLU A 4 0.60 -1.16 -38.02
C GLU A 4 -0.21 -0.80 -36.76
N THR A 5 -1.40 -1.38 -36.61
CA THR A 5 -2.21 -1.30 -35.38
C THR A 5 -1.47 -1.88 -34.18
N ILE A 6 -0.79 -3.02 -34.34
CA ILE A 6 0.02 -3.61 -33.25
C ILE A 6 1.20 -2.70 -32.87
N ALA A 7 1.83 -2.04 -33.85
CA ALA A 7 2.93 -1.12 -33.59
C ALA A 7 2.45 0.14 -32.83
N GLU A 8 1.33 0.72 -33.24
CA GLU A 8 0.64 1.82 -32.55
C GLU A 8 0.30 1.43 -31.10
N LEU A 9 -0.31 0.26 -30.88
CA LEU A 9 -0.67 -0.21 -29.54
C LEU A 9 0.56 -0.41 -28.63
N LYS A 10 1.67 -0.90 -29.18
CA LYS A 10 2.94 -1.02 -28.43
C LYS A 10 3.47 0.35 -28.02
N LYS A 11 3.34 1.34 -28.89
CA LYS A 11 3.78 2.71 -28.62
C LYS A 11 2.94 3.36 -27.53
N ILE A 12 1.61 3.25 -27.64
CA ILE A 12 0.66 3.69 -26.61
C ILE A 12 0.97 3.05 -25.26
N ARG A 13 1.27 1.74 -25.24
CA ARG A 13 1.62 1.05 -24.00
C ARG A 13 2.90 1.59 -23.37
N ALA A 14 3.94 1.82 -24.17
CA ALA A 14 5.19 2.40 -23.69
C ALA A 14 5.00 3.81 -23.12
N ASP A 15 4.18 4.63 -23.77
CA ASP A 15 3.87 6.00 -23.32
C ASP A 15 3.08 5.97 -21.99
N LEU A 16 2.13 5.03 -21.83
CA LEU A 16 1.39 4.84 -20.58
C LEU A 16 2.28 4.33 -19.44
N ASP A 17 3.20 3.41 -19.72
CA ASP A 17 4.17 2.94 -18.73
C ASP A 17 5.09 4.08 -18.28
N MET A 18 5.48 4.97 -19.20
CA MET A 18 6.27 6.16 -18.87
C MET A 18 5.48 7.14 -18.00
N LEU A 19 4.23 7.43 -18.34
CA LEU A 19 3.34 8.30 -17.54
C LEU A 19 3.12 7.74 -16.13
N THR A 20 2.88 6.45 -16.01
CA THR A 20 2.67 5.78 -14.71
C THR A 20 3.92 5.89 -13.84
N ASN A 21 5.10 5.68 -14.41
CA ASN A 21 6.36 5.83 -13.69
C ASN A 21 6.62 7.27 -13.24
N LEU A 22 6.31 8.26 -14.09
CA LEU A 22 6.45 9.67 -13.73
C LEU A 22 5.49 10.05 -12.59
N TYR A 23 4.26 9.56 -12.65
CA TYR A 23 3.28 9.78 -11.59
C TYR A 23 3.72 9.15 -10.27
N SER A 24 4.19 7.90 -10.27
CA SER A 24 4.70 7.24 -9.05
C SER A 24 5.83 8.06 -8.41
N LYS A 25 6.81 8.50 -9.20
CA LYS A 25 7.92 9.33 -8.70
C LYS A 25 7.46 10.69 -8.17
N LEU A 26 6.39 11.25 -8.73
CA LEU A 26 5.82 12.50 -8.26
C LEU A 26 5.12 12.29 -6.92
N VAL A 27 4.34 11.21 -6.79
CA VAL A 27 3.68 10.80 -5.54
C VAL A 27 4.73 10.56 -4.45
N ASP A 28 5.78 9.80 -4.72
CA ASP A 28 6.87 9.53 -3.77
C ASP A 28 7.58 10.81 -3.28
N ARG A 29 7.58 11.87 -4.10
CA ARG A 29 8.17 13.16 -3.75
C ARG A 29 7.20 14.09 -3.02
N LEU A 30 5.92 14.00 -3.33
CA LEU A 30 4.88 14.86 -2.78
C LEU A 30 4.30 14.33 -1.47
N ILE A 31 4.30 13.01 -1.29
CA ILE A 31 3.94 12.35 -0.05
C ILE A 31 5.23 12.24 0.77
N PRO A 32 5.43 13.10 1.77
CA PRO A 32 6.56 12.94 2.67
C PRO A 32 6.44 11.60 3.38
N GLU A 33 7.57 10.91 3.56
CA GLU A 33 7.63 9.80 4.51
C GLU A 33 7.30 10.37 5.90
N GLU A 34 6.20 9.91 6.48
CA GLU A 34 5.83 10.25 7.85
C GLU A 34 6.61 9.34 8.80
N GLU A 35 7.33 9.95 9.74
CA GLU A 35 7.92 9.20 10.85
C GLU A 35 6.79 8.57 11.68
N PRO A 36 6.89 7.29 12.05
CA PRO A 36 5.86 6.62 12.83
C PRO A 36 5.68 7.36 14.17
N GLU A 37 4.43 7.56 14.57
CA GLU A 37 4.16 8.19 15.86
C GLU A 37 4.66 7.30 17.00
N ALA A 38 4.81 7.89 18.19
CA ALA A 38 5.21 7.13 19.38
C ALA A 38 4.24 5.98 19.69
N GLU A 39 2.96 6.14 19.35
CA GLU A 39 1.94 5.10 19.49
C GLU A 39 2.13 3.96 18.47
N ASP A 40 2.42 4.28 17.21
CA ASP A 40 2.72 3.28 16.17
C ASP A 40 3.95 2.44 16.54
N LEU A 41 5.01 3.11 17.00
CA LEU A 41 6.22 2.45 17.49
C LEU A 41 5.93 1.54 18.68
N LYS A 42 5.03 1.97 19.56
CA LYS A 42 4.62 1.18 20.72
C LYS A 42 3.82 -0.04 20.28
N ALA A 43 2.87 0.11 19.35
CA ALA A 43 2.08 -1.00 18.81
C ALA A 43 2.96 -2.05 18.12
N ILE A 44 3.90 -1.62 17.27
CA ILE A 44 4.84 -2.50 16.56
C ILE A 44 5.75 -3.27 17.53
N ARG A 45 6.19 -2.63 18.63
CA ARG A 45 7.17 -3.21 19.57
C ARG A 45 6.53 -3.98 20.72
N SER A 46 5.29 -3.64 21.08
CA SER A 46 4.59 -4.31 22.17
C SER A 46 4.23 -5.72 21.77
N LYS A 47 4.50 -6.69 22.64
CA LYS A 47 3.99 -8.05 22.44
C LYS A 47 2.47 -8.00 22.57
N ASP A 48 1.79 -8.61 21.62
CA ASP A 48 0.35 -8.83 21.70
C ASP A 48 0.02 -9.53 23.01
N ARG A 49 -1.02 -9.04 23.67
CA ARG A 49 -1.57 -9.72 24.83
C ARG A 49 -2.31 -10.96 24.33
N ILE A 50 -1.88 -12.12 24.79
CA ILE A 50 -2.65 -13.36 24.61
C ILE A 50 -3.81 -13.32 25.60
N ALA A 51 -5.04 -13.31 25.09
CA ALA A 51 -6.24 -13.35 25.90
C ALA A 51 -6.45 -14.75 26.50
N SER A 52 -6.88 -14.80 27.75
CA SER A 52 -7.25 -16.06 28.41
C SER A 52 -8.69 -16.48 28.06
N GLU A 53 -9.01 -17.75 28.24
CA GLU A 53 -10.35 -18.30 28.02
C GLU A 53 -11.44 -17.52 28.78
N SER A 54 -11.17 -17.14 30.03
CA SER A 54 -12.12 -16.35 30.83
C SER A 54 -12.38 -14.95 30.29
N GLU A 55 -11.41 -14.34 29.62
CA GLU A 55 -11.55 -13.01 29.02
C GLU A 55 -12.33 -13.10 27.71
N LEU A 56 -12.12 -14.17 26.95
CA LEU A 56 -12.90 -14.47 25.74
C LEU A 56 -14.38 -14.70 26.07
N LEU A 57 -14.67 -15.46 27.13
CA LEU A 57 -16.05 -15.70 27.58
C LEU A 57 -16.76 -14.40 27.97
N LYS A 58 -16.10 -13.52 28.73
CA LYS A 58 -16.66 -12.21 29.11
C LYS A 58 -16.99 -11.32 27.91
N ALA A 59 -16.19 -11.38 26.84
CA ALA A 59 -16.44 -10.60 25.63
C ALA A 59 -17.64 -11.13 24.82
N LEU A 60 -17.97 -12.41 24.95
CA LEU A 60 -19.11 -13.06 24.27
C LEU A 60 -20.44 -12.90 25.03
N GLU A 61 -20.39 -12.57 26.32
CA GLU A 61 -21.57 -12.34 27.18
C GLU A 61 -22.05 -10.87 27.18
N ALA A 62 -21.43 -9.98 26.40
CA ALA A 62 -21.76 -8.55 26.29
C ALA A 62 -22.83 -8.24 25.24
#